data_AF-A0A966VB19-F1
#
_entry.id   AF-A0A966VB19-F1
#
_cell.length_a   1.000
_cell.length_b   1.000
_cell.length_c   1.000
_cell.angle_alpha   90.00
_cell.angle_beta   90.00
_cell.angle_gamma   90.00
#
_symmetry.space_group_name_H-M   'P 1'
#
loop_
_entity.id
_entity.type
_entity.pdbx_description
1 polymer ?
#
loop_
_entity_poly.entity_id
_entity_poly.type
_entity_poly.pdbx_seq_one_letter_code
_entity_poly.pdbx_strand_id
1 'polypeptide(L)'
;MKLKRGQKLCKGCNKINGARAHACKYCNHEFVSASITKKNKFKTKRPKKYEDIDWNDLVDGDVIKVIGRSGNYYVNDMGERMYMSDAGVYTVKQKDKNGLVVYSNNGGYGYIYMGPEVQSDLIDNMYRSPHKIVKVNLPVRT
;
A
#
# COMPACT_ATOMS: atom_id res chain seq x y z
N MET A 1 6.11 2.24 47.29
CA MET A 1 5.37 1.03 46.87
C MET A 1 5.67 0.77 45.39
N LYS A 2 6.21 -0.41 45.04
CA LYS A 2 6.57 -0.73 43.64
C LYS A 2 5.35 -1.28 42.92
N LEU A 3 4.86 -0.58 41.89
CA LEU A 3 3.74 -1.04 41.07
C LEU A 3 4.13 -2.30 40.29
N LYS A 4 3.24 -3.29 40.21
CA LYS A 4 3.42 -4.45 39.32
C LYS A 4 3.13 -4.05 37.88
N ARG A 5 3.66 -4.80 36.92
CA ARG A 5 3.39 -4.58 35.48
C ARG A 5 1.88 -4.59 35.24
N GLY A 6 1.39 -3.63 34.43
CA GLY A 6 -0.04 -3.52 34.10
C GLY A 6 -0.87 -2.75 35.13
N GLN A 7 -0.25 -2.09 36.11
CA GLN A 7 -0.92 -1.26 37.10
C GLN A 7 -0.56 0.23 36.95
N LYS A 8 -1.47 1.11 37.35
CA LYS A 8 -1.23 2.55 37.51
C LYS A 8 -1.84 3.05 38.80
N LEU A 9 -1.27 4.12 39.34
CA LEU A 9 -1.76 4.75 40.57
C LEU A 9 -2.72 5.89 40.22
N CYS A 10 -3.85 5.99 40.94
CA CYS A 10 -4.76 7.11 40.78
C CYS A 10 -4.24 8.37 41.48
N LYS A 11 -4.19 9.50 40.76
CA LYS A 11 -3.76 10.79 41.34
C LYS A 11 -4.76 11.37 42.34
N GLY A 12 -6.05 11.06 42.21
CA GLY A 12 -7.10 11.60 43.09
C GLY A 12 -7.28 10.84 44.40
N CYS A 13 -6.98 9.54 44.44
CA CYS A 13 -7.22 8.71 45.63
C CYS A 13 -6.07 7.75 45.99
N ASN A 14 -4.95 7.80 45.27
CA ASN A 14 -3.75 6.97 45.45
C ASN A 14 -3.96 5.45 45.43
N LYS A 15 -5.14 4.97 45.02
CA LYS A 15 -5.44 3.54 44.87
C LYS A 15 -4.97 2.99 43.53
N ILE A 16 -4.60 1.71 43.53
CA ILE A 16 -4.10 0.99 42.35
C ILE A 16 -5.25 0.69 41.40
N ASN A 17 -5.06 1.00 40.12
CA ASN A 17 -5.97 0.69 39.02
C ASN A 17 -5.23 -0.07 37.91
N GLY A 18 -5.98 -0.71 37.01
CA GLY A 18 -5.40 -1.32 35.82
C GLY A 18 -4.85 -0.26 34.85
N ALA A 19 -3.72 -0.54 34.20
CA ALA A 19 -3.05 0.42 33.31
C ALA A 19 -3.97 1.00 32.21
N ARG A 20 -4.89 0.18 31.69
CA ARG A 20 -5.85 0.54 30.63
C ARG A 20 -7.18 1.15 31.11
N ALA A 21 -7.42 1.26 32.41
CA ALA A 21 -8.69 1.84 32.90
C ALA A 21 -8.85 3.30 32.44
N HIS A 22 -10.04 3.72 32.01
CA HIS A 22 -10.27 5.12 31.60
C HIS A 22 -10.63 6.03 32.78
N ALA A 23 -11.21 5.48 33.84
CA ALA A 23 -11.49 6.18 35.10
C ALA A 23 -11.08 5.31 36.31
N CYS A 24 -10.81 5.96 37.44
CA CYS A 24 -10.49 5.29 38.69
C CYS A 24 -11.72 4.55 39.23
N LYS A 25 -11.58 3.27 39.55
CA LYS A 25 -12.68 2.46 40.12
C LYS A 25 -13.21 2.94 41.47
N TYR A 26 -12.46 3.79 42.17
CA TYR A 26 -12.76 4.18 43.56
C TYR A 26 -13.22 5.64 43.74
N CYS A 27 -12.78 6.53 42.85
CA CYS A 27 -13.12 7.96 42.94
C CYS A 27 -13.60 8.54 41.61
N ASN A 28 -13.80 7.68 40.61
CA ASN A 28 -14.22 8.02 39.25
C ASN A 28 -13.35 9.07 38.53
N HIS A 29 -12.16 9.37 39.06
CA HIS A 29 -11.24 10.32 38.45
C HIS A 29 -10.78 9.82 37.09
N GLU A 30 -10.97 10.62 36.04
CA GLU A 30 -10.58 10.28 34.68
C GLU A 30 -9.06 10.22 34.52
N PHE A 31 -8.58 9.15 33.90
CA PHE A 31 -7.18 9.01 33.53
C PHE A 31 -6.97 9.66 32.16
N VAL A 32 -6.47 10.90 32.16
CA VAL A 32 -6.13 11.61 30.92
C VAL A 32 -5.13 10.78 30.12
N SER A 33 -5.58 10.26 28.98
CA SER A 33 -4.70 9.59 28.03
C SER A 33 -3.81 10.65 27.39
N ALA A 34 -2.51 10.34 27.25
CA ALA A 34 -1.54 11.26 26.63
C ALA A 34 -1.90 11.65 25.18
N SER A 35 -2.90 11.02 24.57
CA SER A 35 -3.49 11.41 23.29
C SER A 35 -4.32 12.70 23.35
N ILE A 36 -4.90 13.06 24.51
CA ILE A 36 -5.69 14.29 24.66
C ILE A 36 -4.79 15.52 24.81
N THR A 37 -3.59 15.36 25.39
CA THR A 37 -2.64 16.47 25.60
C THR A 37 -1.85 16.85 24.34
N LYS A 38 -1.83 16.01 23.29
CA LYS A 38 -1.11 16.27 22.03
C LYS A 38 -2.00 16.92 20.95
N LYS A 39 -2.87 17.86 21.32
CA LYS A 39 -3.79 18.48 20.35
C LYS A 39 -3.14 19.44 19.35
N ASN A 40 -1.90 19.90 19.55
CA ASN A 40 -1.26 20.89 18.66
C ASN A 40 0.11 20.48 18.11
N LYS A 41 0.21 19.31 17.48
CA LYS A 41 1.25 19.12 16.45
C LYS A 41 0.50 18.97 15.13
N PHE A 42 0.62 19.97 14.25
CA PHE A 42 0.27 19.84 12.84
C PHE A 42 0.76 18.47 12.39
N LYS A 43 -0.16 17.53 12.19
CA LYS A 43 0.19 16.22 11.67
C LYS A 43 0.61 16.48 10.23
N THR A 44 1.91 16.68 10.00
CA THR A 44 2.51 16.55 8.68
C THR A 44 2.08 15.18 8.18
N LYS A 45 1.05 15.14 7.33
CA LYS A 45 0.59 13.90 6.72
C LYS A 45 1.79 13.35 5.98
N ARG A 46 2.32 12.21 6.45
CA ARG A 46 3.39 11.53 5.75
C ARG A 46 2.86 11.23 4.34
N PRO A 47 3.62 11.52 3.27
CA PRO A 47 3.18 11.20 1.93
C PRO A 47 2.83 9.71 1.87
N LYS A 48 1.73 9.36 1.19
CA LYS A 48 1.36 7.97 1.00
C LYS A 48 2.46 7.31 0.19
N LYS A 49 2.85 6.09 0.57
CA LYS A 49 3.89 5.32 -0.12
C LYS A 49 3.50 5.02 -1.58
N TYR A 50 2.21 4.86 -1.83
CA TYR A 50 1.65 4.60 -3.14
C TYR A 50 0.45 5.50 -3.39
N GLU A 51 0.27 5.90 -4.64
CA GLU A 51 -0.84 6.72 -5.10
C GLU A 51 -1.48 6.11 -6.34
N ASP A 52 -2.80 6.23 -6.42
CA ASP A 52 -3.56 5.89 -7.62
C ASP A 52 -3.19 6.89 -8.71
N ILE A 53 -3.03 6.38 -9.93
CA ILE A 53 -2.48 7.15 -11.05
C ILE A 53 -3.17 6.75 -12.35
N ASP A 54 -3.36 7.70 -13.25
CA ASP A 54 -3.63 7.39 -14.66
C ASP A 54 -2.29 7.07 -15.33
N TRP A 55 -2.19 5.90 -15.94
CA TRP A 55 -0.96 5.45 -16.59
C TRP A 55 -0.58 6.34 -17.78
N ASN A 56 -1.54 7.07 -18.35
CA ASN A 56 -1.30 8.06 -19.39
C ASN A 56 -0.50 9.28 -18.88
N ASP A 57 -0.51 9.53 -17.57
CA ASP A 57 0.25 10.65 -16.98
C ASP A 57 1.69 10.27 -16.63
N LEU A 58 2.07 9.00 -16.78
CA LEU A 58 3.41 8.52 -16.48
C LEU A 58 4.42 9.01 -17.54
N VAL A 59 5.60 9.37 -17.05
CA VAL A 59 6.77 9.82 -17.83
C VAL A 59 7.99 8.93 -17.57
N ASP A 60 9.01 9.03 -18.44
CA ASP A 60 10.28 8.32 -18.23
C ASP A 60 10.88 8.69 -16.86
N GLY A 61 11.35 7.68 -16.13
CA GLY A 61 11.89 7.80 -14.78
C GLY A 61 10.86 7.63 -13.65
N ASP A 62 9.56 7.71 -13.94
CA ASP A 62 8.55 7.42 -12.92
C ASP A 62 8.66 5.97 -12.43
N VAL A 63 8.52 5.78 -11.11
CA VAL A 63 8.56 4.46 -10.50
C VAL A 63 7.14 4.01 -10.20
N ILE A 64 6.77 2.85 -10.74
CA ILE A 64 5.46 2.25 -10.54
C ILE A 64 5.59 0.89 -9.87
N LYS A 65 4.54 0.48 -9.17
CA LYS A 65 4.39 -0.87 -8.64
C LYS A 65 3.24 -1.56 -9.35
N VAL A 66 3.53 -2.72 -9.93
CA VAL A 66 2.53 -3.64 -10.47
C VAL A 66 1.94 -4.46 -9.33
N ILE A 67 0.61 -4.47 -9.25
CA ILE A 67 -0.15 -5.29 -8.31
C ILE A 67 -0.36 -6.67 -8.94
N GLY A 68 -0.03 -7.73 -8.20
CA GLY A 68 -0.21 -9.10 -8.67
C GLY A 68 -1.67 -9.46 -8.96
N ARG A 69 -1.90 -10.60 -9.63
CA ARG A 69 -3.23 -11.05 -10.08
C ARG A 69 -3.91 -10.01 -10.99
N SER A 70 -3.13 -9.41 -11.88
CA SER A 70 -3.59 -8.48 -12.91
C SER A 70 -2.73 -8.64 -14.15
N GLY A 71 -3.11 -8.02 -15.27
CA GLY A 71 -2.38 -8.13 -16.52
C GLY A 71 -2.75 -9.36 -17.33
N ASN A 72 -1.83 -9.80 -18.19
CA ASN A 72 -2.06 -10.91 -19.11
C ASN A 72 -2.36 -12.20 -18.35
N TYR A 73 -3.31 -12.98 -18.87
CA TYR A 73 -3.69 -14.25 -18.27
C TYR A 73 -4.07 -15.26 -19.35
N TYR A 74 -4.01 -16.54 -18.99
CA TYR A 74 -4.68 -17.58 -19.75
C TYR A 74 -5.79 -18.22 -18.91
N VAL A 75 -6.76 -18.84 -19.57
CA VAL A 75 -7.84 -19.61 -18.93
C VAL A 75 -7.47 -21.08 -19.00
N ASN A 76 -7.41 -21.75 -17.84
CA ASN A 76 -7.10 -23.18 -17.77
C ASN A 76 -8.35 -24.04 -18.09
N ASP A 77 -8.18 -25.36 -18.15
CA ASP A 77 -9.27 -26.30 -18.47
C ASP A 77 -10.43 -26.28 -17.45
N MET A 78 -10.18 -25.76 -16.24
CA MET A 78 -11.19 -25.57 -15.20
C MET A 78 -11.91 -24.21 -15.29
N GLY A 79 -11.58 -23.38 -16.29
CA GLY A 79 -12.16 -22.04 -16.46
C GLY A 79 -11.55 -20.97 -15.55
N GLU A 80 -10.43 -21.26 -14.87
CA GLU A 80 -9.77 -20.30 -13.97
C GLU A 80 -8.74 -19.43 -14.70
N ARG A 81 -8.65 -18.17 -14.29
CA ARG A 81 -7.66 -17.21 -14.84
C ARG A 81 -6.31 -17.37 -14.17
N MET A 82 -5.31 -17.72 -14.96
CA MET A 82 -3.92 -17.85 -14.56
C MET A 82 -3.14 -16.64 -15.06
N TYR A 83 -2.87 -15.69 -14.17
CA TYR A 83 -2.14 -14.47 -14.49
C TYR A 83 -0.65 -14.75 -14.69
N MET A 84 -0.09 -14.19 -15.74
CA MET A 84 1.32 -14.37 -16.15
C MET A 84 2.19 -13.15 -15.82
N SER A 85 1.66 -12.22 -15.04
CA SER A 85 2.30 -10.94 -14.79
C SER A 85 3.12 -10.98 -13.51
N ASP A 86 4.37 -10.56 -13.59
CA ASP A 86 5.23 -10.42 -12.43
C ASP A 86 4.86 -9.18 -11.62
N ALA A 87 4.57 -9.38 -10.33
CA ALA A 87 4.36 -8.28 -9.41
C ALA A 87 5.70 -7.71 -8.97
N GLY A 88 5.87 -6.38 -9.08
CA GLY A 88 7.17 -5.77 -8.83
C GLY A 88 7.15 -4.25 -8.88
N VAL A 89 8.31 -3.66 -8.60
CA VAL A 89 8.55 -2.22 -8.76
C VAL A 89 9.39 -2.04 -10.01
N TYR A 90 8.93 -1.18 -10.90
CA TYR A 90 9.55 -0.93 -12.19
C TYR A 90 9.70 0.56 -12.44
N THR A 91 10.73 0.91 -13.20
CA THR A 91 10.95 2.28 -13.70
C THR A 91 10.39 2.39 -15.11
N VAL A 92 9.51 3.34 -15.36
CA VAL A 92 8.98 3.64 -16.69
C VAL A 92 10.11 4.16 -17.57
N LYS A 93 10.21 3.64 -18.79
CA LYS A 93 11.21 4.04 -19.79
C LYS A 93 10.59 4.63 -21.03
N GLN A 94 9.51 4.01 -21.50
CA GLN A 94 8.76 4.48 -22.65
C GLN A 94 7.29 4.15 -22.48
N LYS A 95 6.44 4.92 -23.14
CA LYS A 95 5.00 4.70 -23.20
C LYS A 95 4.57 4.63 -24.65
N ASP A 96 3.63 3.74 -24.94
CA ASP A 96 2.94 3.68 -26.22
C ASP A 96 1.42 3.80 -26.01
N LYS A 97 0.63 3.49 -27.05
CA LYS A 97 -0.83 3.59 -27.01
C LYS A 97 -1.50 2.54 -26.12
N ASN A 98 -0.82 1.43 -25.84
CA ASN A 98 -1.39 0.23 -25.22
C ASN A 98 -0.67 -0.17 -23.94
N GLY A 99 0.37 0.56 -23.52
CA GLY A 99 1.15 0.17 -22.35
C GLY A 99 2.45 0.94 -22.17
N LEU A 100 3.31 0.33 -21.35
CA LEU A 100 4.54 0.91 -20.84
C LEU A 100 5.69 -0.06 -21.03
N VAL A 101 6.78 0.42 -21.63
CA VAL A 101 8.09 -0.24 -21.54
C VAL A 101 8.70 0.16 -20.21
N VAL A 102 9.05 -0.84 -19.41
CA VAL A 102 9.58 -0.63 -18.07
C VAL A 102 10.88 -1.38 -17.85
N TYR A 103 11.67 -0.93 -16.88
CA TYR A 103 12.89 -1.58 -16.47
C TYR A 103 12.77 -2.06 -15.03
N SER A 104 13.10 -3.34 -14.80
CA SER A 104 13.13 -3.94 -13.47
C SER A 104 14.42 -3.59 -12.74
N ASN A 105 14.34 -3.31 -11.44
CA ASN A 105 15.52 -3.09 -10.61
C ASN A 105 16.44 -4.32 -10.54
N ASN A 106 15.91 -5.52 -10.79
CA ASN A 106 16.67 -6.77 -10.83
C ASN A 106 17.35 -7.01 -12.20
N GLY A 107 17.30 -6.04 -13.11
CA GLY A 107 17.81 -6.14 -14.46
C GLY A 107 16.78 -6.72 -15.42
N GLY A 108 16.57 -6.02 -16.54
CA GLY A 108 15.70 -6.47 -17.63
C GLY A 108 14.62 -5.47 -18.00
N TYR A 109 14.32 -5.43 -19.29
CA TYR A 109 13.18 -4.71 -19.82
C TYR A 109 11.94 -5.61 -19.80
N GLY A 110 10.81 -5.02 -19.46
CA GLY A 110 9.50 -5.65 -19.52
C GLY A 110 8.50 -4.72 -20.19
N TYR A 111 7.33 -5.26 -20.49
CA TYR A 111 6.22 -4.51 -21.06
C TYR A 111 4.98 -4.72 -20.21
N ILE A 112 4.38 -3.61 -19.77
CA ILE A 112 3.14 -3.60 -18.99
C ILE A 112 2.01 -3.16 -19.91
N TYR A 113 1.13 -4.09 -20.24
CA TYR A 113 -0.05 -3.80 -21.04
C TYR A 113 -1.12 -3.06 -20.22
N MET A 114 -1.64 -1.97 -20.74
CA MET A 114 -2.66 -1.09 -20.13
C MET A 114 -3.85 -0.83 -21.06
N GLY A 115 -3.86 -1.41 -22.26
CA GLY A 115 -4.96 -1.31 -23.22
C GLY A 115 -6.20 -2.10 -22.81
N PRO A 116 -7.25 -2.11 -23.67
CA PRO A 116 -8.47 -2.89 -23.43
C PRO A 116 -8.17 -4.40 -23.42
N GLU A 117 -9.03 -5.18 -22.78
CA GLU A 117 -8.91 -6.63 -22.78
C GLU A 117 -9.14 -7.18 -24.19
N VAL A 118 -8.18 -7.98 -24.70
CA VAL A 118 -8.20 -8.53 -26.06
C VAL A 118 -7.67 -9.96 -26.02
N GLN A 119 -8.44 -10.88 -26.62
CA GLN A 119 -8.01 -12.28 -26.81
C GLN A 119 -6.82 -12.35 -27.76
N SER A 120 -5.90 -13.28 -27.54
CA SER A 120 -4.77 -13.50 -28.44
C SER A 120 -5.24 -14.07 -29.77
N ASP A 121 -4.68 -13.55 -30.87
CA ASP A 121 -4.98 -14.05 -32.23
C ASP A 121 -4.34 -15.44 -32.50
N LEU A 122 -3.42 -15.87 -31.64
CA LEU A 122 -2.65 -17.11 -31.80
C LEU A 122 -3.08 -18.23 -30.86
N ILE A 123 -3.67 -17.88 -29.71
CA ILE A 123 -3.96 -18.83 -28.64
C ILE A 123 -5.30 -18.45 -28.02
N ASP A 124 -6.32 -19.28 -28.27
CA ASP A 124 -7.71 -18.97 -27.90
C ASP A 124 -7.92 -18.80 -26.39
N ASN A 125 -7.13 -19.48 -25.56
CA ASN A 125 -7.28 -19.34 -24.11
C ASN A 125 -6.39 -18.25 -23.49
N MET A 126 -5.71 -17.43 -24.29
CA MET A 126 -4.81 -16.36 -23.82
C MET A 126 -5.42 -14.98 -24.02
N TYR A 127 -5.31 -14.11 -23.02
CA TYR A 127 -5.89 -12.77 -23.03
C TYR A 127 -4.85 -11.72 -22.60
N ARG A 128 -4.75 -10.65 -23.38
CA ARG A 128 -4.10 -9.40 -22.97
C ARG A 128 -5.11 -8.61 -22.17
N SER A 129 -4.76 -8.20 -20.96
CA SER A 129 -5.66 -7.48 -20.05
C SER A 129 -4.85 -6.43 -19.29
N PRO A 130 -5.44 -5.27 -18.94
CA PRO A 130 -4.68 -4.19 -18.32
C PRO A 130 -4.13 -4.58 -16.95
N HIS A 131 -2.90 -4.17 -16.68
CA HIS A 131 -2.28 -4.35 -15.36
C HIS A 131 -2.83 -3.35 -14.36
N LYS A 132 -2.88 -3.75 -13.09
CA LYS A 132 -3.17 -2.84 -11.99
C LYS A 132 -1.84 -2.26 -11.51
N ILE A 133 -1.69 -0.94 -11.61
CA ILE A 133 -0.47 -0.23 -11.22
C ILE A 133 -0.76 0.88 -10.21
N VAL A 134 0.24 1.23 -9.41
CA VAL A 134 0.24 2.40 -8.53
C VAL A 134 1.56 3.13 -8.64
N LYS A 135 1.55 4.46 -8.53
CA LYS A 135 2.78 5.26 -8.51
C LYS A 135 3.47 5.13 -7.17
N VAL A 136 4.80 4.96 -7.16
CA VAL A 136 5.60 4.85 -5.95
C VAL A 136 6.18 6.22 -5.62
N ASN A 137 5.78 6.76 -4.47
CA ASN A 137 6.37 7.99 -3.95
C ASN A 137 7.64 7.64 -3.16
N LEU A 138 8.76 7.56 -3.88
CA LEU A 138 10.05 7.43 -3.24
C LEU A 138 10.43 8.80 -2.64
N PRO A 139 10.70 8.89 -1.32
CA PRO A 139 11.31 10.09 -0.79
C PRO A 139 12.68 10.24 -1.45
N VAL A 140 12.91 11.37 -2.11
CA VAL A 140 14.24 11.72 -2.62
C VAL A 140 15.17 11.70 -1.41
N ARG A 141 16.07 10.71 -1.36
CA ARG A 141 17.16 10.72 -0.39
C ARG A 141 18.18 11.72 -0.92
N THR A 142 17.99 13.00 -0.58
CA THR A 142 19.04 14.02 -0.60
C THR A 142 20.14 13.66 0.39
#